data_AF-A0AAD8WDS9-F1
#
_entry.id   AF-A0AAD8WDS9-F1
#
_cell.length_a   1.000
_cell.length_b   1.000
_cell.length_c   1.000
_cell.angle_alpha   90.00
_cell.angle_beta   90.00
_cell.angle_gamma   90.00
#
_symmetry.space_group_name_H-M   'P 1'
#
loop_
_entity.id
_entity.type
_entity.pdbx_description
1 polymer ?
#
loop_
_entity_poly.entity_id
_entity_poly.type
_entity_poly.pdbx_seq_one_letter_code
_entity_poly.pdbx_strand_id
1 'polypeptide(L)'
;AVDERRTALYNKVVTSYHKAKLERATLARELEAAKVAAARVPQLEEDLRVARAQCAESEEAGRAAAAKLRVADGELRRLRALEKNHLAELTSLRTAEKEKVDDLSRRLDEVEKQRLALQQEVTDKSTELTATAKHWTDLIGAIDTGFSGEFVFPSPAFGCRLPAFAGNRLQKLIFFAIPIFGLGAVVVPAAASLFLLSFEISIFGLGARPSRKRRTWPWTRWREARGRATGEGSSATFTMEDHLSSLAARVEPITKFGWELRKAAEELVPMLWPDKEAPQDISSLTSLIEQAPDRFIDWKGSATRAGADMALSFVLSWYNEVDLGQLEYRRAGVEEELSADQKAARLARASAIADFVDKRLFIADPNPHSDEEEELEDEGVEMDSPPPAVDPAVPPPAAA
;
A
#
# COMPACT_ATOMS: atom_id res chain seq x y z
N ALA A 1 7.66 13.67 -10.89
CA ALA A 1 7.18 15.02 -11.26
C ALA A 1 5.66 15.22 -11.13
N VAL A 2 4.80 14.64 -11.99
CA VAL A 2 3.33 14.85 -11.91
C VAL A 2 2.70 14.09 -10.73
N ASP A 3 3.11 12.84 -10.49
CA ASP A 3 2.60 12.06 -9.36
C ASP A 3 3.15 12.54 -8.01
N GLU A 4 4.37 13.08 -7.95
CA GLU A 4 4.88 13.79 -6.77
C GLU A 4 4.08 15.06 -6.48
N ARG A 5 3.71 15.82 -7.51
CA ARG A 5 2.84 16.99 -7.32
C ARG A 5 1.44 16.56 -6.87
N ARG A 6 0.93 15.42 -7.35
CA ARG A 6 -0.39 14.89 -6.99
C ARG A 6 -0.41 14.32 -5.56
N THR A 7 0.61 13.59 -5.15
CA THR A 7 0.78 13.09 -3.77
C THR A 7 1.05 14.24 -2.80
N ALA A 8 1.85 15.23 -3.18
CA ALA A 8 2.03 16.44 -2.40
C ALA A 8 0.72 17.24 -2.23
N LEU A 9 -0.08 17.37 -3.30
CA LEU A 9 -1.41 17.99 -3.22
C LEU A 9 -2.37 17.19 -2.35
N TYR A 10 -2.39 15.85 -2.49
CA TYR A 10 -3.22 14.97 -1.69
C TYR A 10 -2.86 15.06 -0.19
N ASN A 11 -1.57 14.97 0.14
CA ASN A 11 -1.08 15.12 1.51
C ASN A 11 -1.40 16.52 2.07
N LYS A 12 -1.30 17.57 1.25
CA LYS A 12 -1.68 18.93 1.67
C LYS A 12 -3.18 19.06 1.95
N VAL A 13 -4.03 18.40 1.15
CA VAL A 13 -5.48 18.37 1.38
C VAL A 13 -5.81 17.55 2.63
N VAL A 14 -5.20 16.38 2.81
CA VAL A 14 -5.43 15.50 3.96
C VAL A 14 -4.97 16.15 5.27
N THR A 15 -3.77 16.73 5.30
CA THR A 15 -3.28 17.48 6.47
C THR A 15 -4.14 18.70 6.78
N SER A 16 -4.58 19.45 5.76
CA SER A 16 -5.54 20.56 5.94
C SER A 16 -6.88 20.09 6.50
N TYR A 17 -7.38 18.93 6.06
CA TYR A 17 -8.61 18.34 6.57
C TYR A 17 -8.48 17.89 8.03
N HIS A 18 -7.38 17.21 8.38
CA HIS A 18 -7.12 16.80 9.77
C HIS A 18 -6.95 18.00 10.71
N LYS A 19 -6.25 19.05 10.25
CA LYS A 19 -6.11 20.30 11.00
C LYS A 19 -7.48 20.94 11.26
N ALA A 20 -8.31 21.08 10.23
CA ALA A 20 -9.67 21.62 10.36
C ALA A 20 -10.56 20.75 11.27
N LYS A 21 -10.41 19.41 11.22
CA LYS A 21 -11.13 18.48 12.10
C LYS A 21 -10.72 18.65 13.56
N LEU A 22 -9.43 18.88 13.82
CA LEU A 22 -8.91 19.12 15.17
C LEU A 22 -9.39 20.47 15.72
N GLU A 23 -9.36 21.52 14.89
CA GLU A 23 -9.88 22.86 15.22
C GLU A 23 -11.40 22.81 15.52
N ARG A 24 -12.18 22.03 14.78
CA ARG A 24 -13.61 21.80 15.10
C ARG A 24 -13.79 21.08 16.43
N ALA A 25 -12.95 20.11 16.75
CA ALA A 25 -13.04 19.36 18.01
C ALA A 25 -12.69 20.23 19.23
N THR A 26 -11.72 21.15 19.10
CA THR A 26 -11.40 22.12 20.15
C THR A 26 -12.53 23.13 20.34
N LEU A 27 -13.07 23.69 19.25
CA LEU A 27 -14.22 24.60 19.32
C LEU A 27 -15.46 23.94 19.92
N ALA A 28 -15.70 22.65 19.64
CA ALA A 28 -16.80 21.90 20.26
C ALA A 28 -16.63 21.76 21.79
N ARG A 29 -15.40 21.53 22.28
CA ARG A 29 -15.13 21.47 23.72
C ARG A 29 -15.27 22.84 24.39
N GLU A 30 -14.81 23.90 23.75
CA GLU A 30 -14.99 25.27 24.24
C GLU A 30 -16.46 25.67 24.31
N LEU A 31 -17.25 25.24 23.31
CA LEU A 31 -18.70 25.47 23.29
C LEU A 31 -19.42 24.69 24.40
N GLU A 32 -19.03 23.45 24.70
CA GLU A 32 -19.56 22.70 25.85
C GLU A 32 -19.14 23.32 27.18
N ALA A 33 -17.88 23.77 27.32
CA ALA A 33 -17.43 24.50 28.50
C ALA A 33 -18.22 25.81 28.70
N ALA A 34 -18.49 26.54 27.61
CA ALA A 34 -19.32 27.75 27.63
C ALA A 34 -20.78 27.45 28.00
N LYS A 35 -21.36 26.33 27.55
CA LYS A 35 -22.70 25.89 27.98
C LYS A 35 -22.75 25.54 29.46
N VAL A 36 -21.73 24.86 29.99
CA VAL A 36 -21.63 24.56 31.43
C VAL A 36 -21.50 25.85 32.25
N ALA A 37 -20.76 26.84 31.75
CA ALA A 37 -20.69 28.16 32.38
C ALA A 37 -22.03 28.91 32.31
N ALA A 38 -22.73 28.86 31.17
CA ALA A 38 -24.05 29.46 31.00
C ALA A 38 -25.11 28.81 31.90
N ALA A 39 -25.01 27.49 32.14
CA ALA A 39 -25.90 26.76 33.05
C ALA A 39 -25.77 27.18 34.53
N ARG A 40 -24.68 27.87 34.91
CA ARG A 40 -24.52 28.45 36.27
C ARG A 40 -25.20 29.82 36.43
N VAL A 41 -25.56 30.48 35.33
CA VAL A 41 -26.17 31.82 35.36
C VAL A 41 -27.50 31.85 36.13
N PRO A 42 -28.44 30.90 35.97
CA PRO A 42 -29.70 30.89 36.72
C PRO A 42 -29.49 30.71 38.23
N GLN A 43 -28.48 29.94 38.61
CA GLN A 43 -28.16 29.66 40.01
C GLN A 43 -27.59 30.93 40.68
N LEU A 44 -26.71 31.65 39.98
CA LEU A 44 -26.22 32.95 40.42
C LEU A 44 -27.32 34.04 40.45
N GLU A 45 -28.28 33.99 39.52
CA GLU A 45 -29.44 34.89 39.52
C GLU A 45 -30.35 34.65 40.73
N GLU A 46 -30.56 33.39 41.12
CA GLU A 46 -31.33 33.03 42.32
C GLU A 46 -30.58 33.40 43.61
N ASP A 47 -29.27 33.14 43.69
CA ASP A 47 -28.43 33.55 44.82
C ASP A 47 -28.45 35.09 45.01
N LEU A 48 -28.40 35.85 43.91
CA LEU A 48 -28.57 37.31 43.93
C LEU A 48 -29.96 37.74 44.40
N ARG A 49 -31.01 36.98 44.05
CA ARG A 49 -32.38 37.25 44.47
C ARG A 49 -32.57 37.01 45.96
N VAL A 50 -32.01 35.92 46.50
CA VAL A 50 -32.01 35.61 47.94
C VAL A 50 -31.21 36.66 48.72
N ALA A 51 -30.03 37.05 48.24
CA ALA A 51 -29.22 38.10 48.86
C ALA A 51 -29.94 39.47 48.86
N ARG A 52 -30.68 39.80 47.80
CA ARG A 52 -31.54 41.01 47.74
C ARG A 52 -32.64 41.00 48.80
N ALA A 53 -33.27 39.85 49.04
CA ALA A 53 -34.33 39.71 50.04
C ALA A 53 -33.79 39.86 51.48
N GLN A 54 -32.64 39.27 51.78
CA GLN A 54 -32.00 39.35 53.10
C GLN A 54 -31.49 40.76 53.46
N CYS A 55 -31.15 41.59 52.45
CA CYS A 55 -30.64 42.94 52.69
C CYS A 55 -31.72 43.99 52.96
N ALA A 56 -33.00 43.65 52.83
CA ALA A 56 -34.11 44.57 53.14
C ALA A 56 -34.36 44.75 54.64
N GLU A 57 -33.78 43.91 55.51
CA GLU A 57 -34.07 43.89 56.96
C GLU A 57 -33.11 44.73 57.82
N SER A 58 -32.10 45.42 57.27
CA SER A 58 -31.30 46.40 58.03
C SER A 58 -30.83 47.59 57.19
N GLU A 59 -31.14 48.81 57.61
CA GLU A 59 -30.98 50.04 56.81
C GLU A 59 -29.52 50.47 56.55
N GLU A 60 -28.56 50.01 57.36
CA GLU A 60 -27.12 50.22 57.12
C GLU A 60 -26.47 49.08 56.32
N ALA A 61 -26.84 47.81 56.55
CA ALA A 61 -26.37 46.73 55.69
C ALA A 61 -26.99 46.81 54.28
N GLY A 62 -28.21 47.35 54.16
CA GLY A 62 -28.90 47.59 52.89
C GLY A 62 -28.16 48.55 51.96
N ARG A 63 -27.47 49.57 52.48
CA ARG A 63 -26.67 50.50 51.65
C ARG A 63 -25.39 49.85 51.11
N ALA A 64 -24.69 49.09 51.93
CA ALA A 64 -23.50 48.33 51.50
C ALA A 64 -23.87 47.21 50.51
N ALA A 65 -24.99 46.54 50.73
CA ALA A 65 -25.52 45.53 49.83
C ALA A 65 -25.97 46.12 48.48
N ALA A 66 -26.63 47.28 48.50
CA ALA A 66 -27.03 47.98 47.28
C ALA A 66 -25.81 48.38 46.41
N ALA A 67 -24.69 48.73 47.03
CA ALA A 67 -23.45 48.99 46.31
C ALA A 67 -22.88 47.72 45.65
N LYS A 68 -22.80 46.60 46.38
CA LYS A 68 -22.35 45.31 45.83
C LYS A 68 -23.25 44.83 44.69
N LEU A 69 -24.56 45.03 44.83
CA LEU A 69 -25.53 44.71 43.80
C LEU A 69 -25.35 45.50 42.51
N ARG A 70 -25.02 46.79 42.61
CA ARG A 70 -24.73 47.61 41.42
C ARG A 70 -23.48 47.15 40.70
N VAL A 71 -22.46 46.71 41.43
CA VAL A 71 -21.23 46.12 40.85
C VAL A 71 -21.57 44.80 40.14
N ALA A 72 -22.30 43.90 40.80
CA ALA A 72 -22.74 42.63 40.22
C ALA A 72 -23.62 42.83 38.96
N ASP A 73 -24.55 43.78 38.98
CA ASP A 73 -25.38 44.12 37.81
C ASP A 73 -24.54 44.74 36.66
N GLY A 74 -23.43 45.41 36.98
CA GLY A 74 -22.46 45.91 36.01
C GLY A 74 -21.67 44.78 35.36
N GLU A 75 -21.21 43.82 36.15
CA GLU A 75 -20.50 42.63 35.68
C GLU A 75 -21.39 41.72 34.83
N LEU A 76 -22.64 41.48 35.23
CA LEU A 76 -23.63 40.73 34.44
C LEU A 76 -23.88 41.39 33.08
N ARG A 77 -23.96 42.73 33.02
CA ARG A 77 -24.09 43.45 31.74
C ARG A 77 -22.86 43.29 30.86
N ARG A 78 -21.65 43.32 31.43
CA ARG A 78 -20.40 43.09 30.70
C ARG A 78 -20.33 41.66 30.15
N LEU A 79 -20.70 40.66 30.94
CA LEU A 79 -20.70 39.26 30.52
C LEU A 79 -21.72 39.00 29.39
N ARG A 80 -22.94 39.55 29.50
CA ARG A 80 -23.94 39.44 28.41
C ARG A 80 -23.49 40.14 27.11
N ALA A 81 -22.73 41.23 27.20
CA ALA A 81 -22.16 41.88 26.02
C ALA A 81 -21.08 41.00 25.37
N LEU A 82 -20.23 40.35 26.19
CA LEU A 82 -19.21 39.43 25.72
C LEU A 82 -19.81 38.18 25.08
N GLU A 83 -20.87 37.62 25.67
CA GLU A 83 -21.63 36.50 25.10
C GLU A 83 -22.22 36.86 23.72
N LYS A 84 -22.85 38.04 23.59
CA LYS A 84 -23.37 38.52 22.30
C LYS A 84 -22.26 38.66 21.25
N ASN A 85 -21.10 39.18 21.64
CA ASN A 85 -19.96 39.32 20.74
C ASN A 85 -19.43 37.95 20.29
N HIS A 86 -19.29 36.99 21.21
CA HIS A 86 -18.86 35.63 20.89
C HIS A 86 -19.85 34.91 19.97
N LEU A 87 -21.17 35.09 20.18
CA LEU A 87 -22.19 34.54 19.29
C LEU A 87 -22.11 35.16 17.88
N ALA A 88 -21.87 36.47 17.79
CA ALA A 88 -21.66 37.14 16.50
C ALA A 88 -20.39 36.62 15.78
N GLU A 89 -19.30 36.39 16.51
CA GLU A 89 -18.08 35.83 15.96
C GLU A 89 -18.28 34.39 15.46
N LEU A 90 -18.92 33.52 16.27
CA LEU A 90 -19.22 32.15 15.89
C LEU A 90 -20.13 32.04 14.66
N THR A 91 -21.11 32.93 14.53
CA THR A 91 -21.97 32.99 13.33
C THR A 91 -21.18 33.41 12.09
N SER A 92 -20.27 34.39 12.22
CA SER A 92 -19.38 34.80 11.12
C SER A 92 -18.40 33.71 10.68
N LEU A 93 -17.85 32.95 11.63
CA LEU A 93 -16.95 31.83 11.35
C LEU A 93 -17.71 30.71 10.63
N ARG A 94 -18.93 30.40 11.07
CA ARG A 94 -19.78 29.40 10.44
C ARG A 94 -20.12 29.75 8.99
N THR A 95 -20.39 31.03 8.69
CA THR A 95 -20.65 31.48 7.31
C THR A 95 -19.39 31.38 6.45
N ALA A 96 -18.24 31.82 6.96
CA ALA A 96 -16.97 31.75 6.24
C ALA A 96 -16.54 30.28 5.98
N GLU A 97 -16.79 29.38 6.92
CA GLU A 97 -16.51 27.95 6.74
C GLU A 97 -17.43 27.32 5.70
N LYS A 98 -18.72 27.68 5.69
CA LYS A 98 -19.66 27.24 4.67
C LYS A 98 -19.21 27.66 3.26
N GLU A 99 -18.77 28.91 3.08
CA GLU A 99 -18.25 29.39 1.80
C GLU A 99 -17.02 28.61 1.32
N LYS A 100 -16.12 28.24 2.24
CA LYS A 100 -14.95 27.39 1.90
C LYS A 100 -15.36 25.99 1.47
N VAL A 101 -16.36 25.39 2.13
CA VAL A 101 -16.89 24.08 1.74
C VAL A 101 -17.54 24.14 0.35
N ASP A 102 -18.30 25.20 0.08
CA ASP A 102 -18.96 25.41 -1.22
C ASP A 102 -17.94 25.66 -2.36
N ASP A 103 -16.80 26.31 -2.08
CA ASP A 103 -15.69 26.46 -3.02
C ASP A 103 -15.00 25.11 -3.31
N LEU A 104 -14.72 24.33 -2.26
CA LEU A 104 -14.12 23.00 -2.41
C LEU A 104 -15.02 22.04 -3.18
N SER A 105 -16.34 22.09 -2.95
CA SER A 105 -17.31 21.29 -3.72
C SER A 105 -17.27 21.65 -5.20
N ARG A 106 -17.27 22.95 -5.54
CA ARG A 106 -17.16 23.39 -6.95
C ARG A 106 -15.87 22.92 -7.61
N ARG A 107 -14.75 22.94 -6.88
CA ARG A 107 -13.46 22.45 -7.40
C ARG A 107 -13.46 20.93 -7.59
N LEU A 108 -14.15 20.18 -6.74
CA LEU A 108 -14.30 18.74 -6.89
C LEU A 108 -15.12 18.39 -8.13
N ASP A 109 -16.25 19.07 -8.35
CA ASP A 109 -17.08 18.89 -9.54
C ASP A 109 -16.31 19.17 -10.83
N GLU A 110 -15.42 20.17 -10.82
CA GLU A 110 -14.57 20.49 -11.97
C GLU A 110 -13.53 19.39 -12.25
N VAL A 111 -12.92 18.84 -11.20
CA VAL A 111 -11.99 17.71 -11.34
C VAL A 111 -12.71 16.44 -11.84
N GLU A 112 -13.94 16.20 -11.39
CA GLU A 112 -14.76 15.09 -11.88
C GLU A 112 -15.13 15.25 -13.35
N LYS A 113 -15.49 16.47 -13.79
CA LYS A 113 -15.69 16.77 -15.22
C LYS A 113 -14.43 16.51 -16.05
N GLN A 114 -13.26 16.92 -15.57
CA GLN A 114 -11.99 16.68 -16.24
C GLN A 114 -11.68 15.18 -16.34
N ARG A 115 -11.95 14.40 -15.27
CA ARG A 115 -11.79 12.95 -15.29
C ARG A 115 -12.69 12.29 -16.32
N LEU A 116 -13.97 12.67 -16.39
CA LEU A 116 -14.92 12.14 -17.36
C LEU A 116 -14.51 12.46 -18.80
N ALA A 117 -14.05 13.70 -19.05
CA ALA A 117 -13.53 14.10 -20.37
C ALA A 117 -12.31 13.25 -20.79
N LEU A 118 -11.37 13.01 -19.88
CA LEU A 118 -10.20 12.16 -20.14
C LEU A 118 -10.59 10.69 -20.33
N GLN A 119 -11.57 10.18 -19.59
CA GLN A 119 -12.09 8.82 -19.79
C GLN A 119 -12.69 8.67 -21.19
N GLN A 120 -13.45 9.65 -21.66
CA GLN A 120 -14.00 9.65 -23.02
C GLN A 120 -12.88 9.66 -24.09
N GLU A 121 -11.86 10.49 -23.91
CA GLU A 121 -10.71 10.53 -24.84
C GLU A 121 -9.97 9.19 -24.90
N VAL A 122 -9.83 8.50 -23.76
CA VAL A 122 -9.22 7.16 -23.70
C VAL A 122 -10.09 6.13 -24.41
N THR A 123 -11.43 6.19 -24.26
CA THR A 123 -12.33 5.29 -24.98
C THR A 123 -12.30 5.54 -26.48
N ASP A 124 -12.24 6.79 -26.92
CA ASP A 124 -12.17 7.16 -28.34
C ASP A 124 -10.84 6.70 -28.97
N LYS A 125 -9.71 6.86 -28.27
CA LYS A 125 -8.41 6.35 -28.72
C LYS A 125 -8.34 4.82 -28.74
N SER A 126 -9.00 4.17 -27.78
CA SER A 126 -9.08 2.70 -27.74
C SER A 126 -9.84 2.16 -28.94
N THR A 127 -10.95 2.79 -29.33
CA THR A 127 -11.72 2.38 -30.51
C THR A 127 -10.95 2.64 -31.82
N GLU A 128 -10.22 3.76 -31.93
CA GLU A 128 -9.32 4.03 -33.05
C GLU A 128 -8.23 2.95 -33.17
N LEU A 129 -7.55 2.62 -32.07
CA LEU A 129 -6.54 1.57 -32.06
C LEU A 129 -7.13 0.20 -32.45
N THR A 130 -8.33 -0.12 -31.96
CA THR A 130 -9.03 -1.36 -32.32
C THR A 130 -9.37 -1.40 -33.81
N ALA A 131 -9.79 -0.28 -34.39
CA ALA A 131 -10.04 -0.17 -35.84
C ALA A 131 -8.75 -0.34 -36.66
N THR A 132 -7.63 0.27 -36.22
CA THR A 132 -6.33 0.08 -36.90
C THR A 132 -5.84 -1.37 -36.79
N ALA A 133 -6.01 -2.02 -35.64
CA ALA A 133 -5.66 -3.43 -35.46
C ALA A 133 -6.48 -4.32 -36.41
N LYS A 134 -7.80 -4.06 -36.52
CA LYS A 134 -8.67 -4.77 -37.46
C LYS A 134 -8.23 -4.58 -38.92
N HIS A 135 -7.85 -3.36 -39.30
CA HIS A 135 -7.32 -3.10 -40.64
C HIS A 135 -6.05 -3.92 -40.93
N TRP A 136 -5.13 -4.03 -39.97
CA TRP A 136 -3.95 -4.87 -40.12
C TRP A 136 -4.28 -6.36 -40.20
N THR A 137 -5.24 -6.85 -39.42
CA THR A 137 -5.66 -8.26 -39.51
C THR A 137 -6.30 -8.58 -40.85
N ASP A 138 -7.11 -7.67 -41.40
CA ASP A 138 -7.73 -7.84 -42.71
C ASP A 138 -6.67 -7.83 -43.83
N LEU A 139 -5.66 -6.95 -43.72
CA LEU A 139 -4.55 -6.88 -44.68
C LEU A 139 -3.70 -8.15 -44.66
N ILE A 140 -3.43 -8.71 -43.48
CA ILE A 140 -2.72 -9.99 -43.34
C ILE A 140 -3.56 -11.15 -43.93
N GLY A 141 -4.87 -11.19 -43.66
CA GLY A 141 -5.75 -12.22 -44.22
C GLY A 141 -5.86 -12.16 -45.76
N ALA A 142 -5.78 -10.96 -46.34
CA ALA A 142 -5.72 -10.79 -47.80
C ALA A 142 -4.42 -11.32 -48.42
N ILE A 143 -3.29 -11.24 -47.70
CA ILE A 143 -2.01 -11.79 -48.17
C ILE A 143 -2.05 -13.32 -48.15
N ASP A 144 -2.64 -13.92 -47.11
CA ASP A 144 -2.69 -15.38 -46.95
C ASP A 144 -3.58 -16.07 -48.00
N THR A 145 -4.68 -15.41 -48.40
CA THR A 145 -5.56 -15.92 -49.47
C THR A 145 -4.95 -15.80 -50.87
N GLY A 146 -4.03 -14.86 -51.09
CA GLY A 146 -3.29 -14.68 -52.34
C GLY A 146 -2.11 -15.64 -52.55
N PHE A 147 -1.67 -16.37 -51.51
CA PHE A 147 -0.49 -17.25 -51.55
C PHE A 147 -0.81 -18.73 -51.84
N SER A 148 -2.02 -19.03 -52.30
CA SER A 148 -2.44 -20.38 -52.73
C SER A 148 -2.00 -20.76 -54.16
N GLY A 149 -1.15 -19.96 -54.81
CA GLY A 149 -0.48 -20.35 -56.05
C GLY A 149 0.67 -21.30 -55.77
N GLU A 150 0.59 -22.54 -56.26
CA GLU A 150 1.66 -23.54 -56.25
C GLU A 150 2.97 -22.95 -56.80
N PHE A 151 3.82 -22.44 -55.92
CA PHE A 151 5.19 -22.08 -56.25
C PHE A 151 6.03 -23.35 -56.22
N VAL A 152 6.03 -24.07 -57.34
CA VAL A 152 6.99 -25.13 -57.62
C VAL A 152 8.37 -24.47 -57.76
N PHE A 153 9.18 -24.53 -56.70
CA PHE A 153 10.58 -24.16 -56.77
C PHE A 153 11.34 -25.19 -57.63
N PRO A 154 12.05 -24.78 -58.71
CA PRO A 154 13.00 -25.66 -59.36
C PRO A 154 14.21 -25.83 -58.45
N SER A 155 14.40 -27.05 -57.95
CA SER A 155 15.56 -27.45 -57.16
C SER A 155 16.83 -27.40 -58.03
N PRO A 156 17.91 -26.71 -57.64
CA PRO A 156 19.24 -27.06 -58.11
C PRO A 156 19.84 -28.08 -57.12
N ALA A 157 20.31 -29.18 -57.70
CA ALA A 157 21.02 -30.24 -57.01
C ALA A 157 22.23 -29.69 -56.22
N PHE A 158 22.11 -29.63 -54.90
CA PHE A 158 23.24 -29.67 -53.99
C PHE A 158 22.92 -30.65 -52.86
N GLY A 159 23.59 -31.80 -52.92
CA GLY A 159 23.56 -32.80 -51.87
C GLY A 159 24.33 -32.32 -50.66
N CYS A 160 23.64 -31.74 -49.69
CA CYS A 160 24.10 -31.63 -48.31
C CYS A 160 23.05 -32.29 -47.41
N ARG A 161 23.36 -33.49 -46.91
CA ARG A 161 22.66 -34.09 -45.77
C ARG A 161 22.91 -33.20 -44.55
N LEU A 162 21.88 -32.51 -44.09
CA LEU A 162 21.78 -32.00 -42.72
C LEU A 162 20.74 -32.84 -41.97
N PRO A 163 20.95 -33.11 -40.66
CA PRO A 163 20.04 -33.93 -39.89
C PRO A 163 18.73 -33.20 -39.64
N ALA A 164 17.64 -33.97 -39.68
CA ALA A 164 16.30 -33.53 -39.32
C ALA A 164 16.26 -33.08 -37.85
N PHE A 165 16.31 -31.76 -37.61
CA PHE A 165 15.84 -31.17 -36.36
C PHE A 165 14.35 -30.90 -36.50
N ALA A 166 13.57 -31.81 -35.91
CA ALA A 166 12.13 -31.73 -35.82
C ALA A 166 11.67 -30.37 -35.25
N GLY A 167 10.77 -29.72 -35.98
CA GLY A 167 10.07 -28.53 -35.52
C GLY A 167 9.24 -28.84 -34.28
N ASN A 168 9.52 -28.12 -33.19
CA ASN A 168 8.64 -28.08 -32.01
C ASN A 168 8.93 -26.91 -31.05
N ARG A 169 9.46 -25.79 -31.55
CA ARG A 169 9.74 -24.60 -30.71
C ARG A 169 8.95 -23.35 -31.05
N LEU A 170 8.40 -23.19 -32.26
CA LEU A 170 7.48 -22.07 -32.55
C LEU A 170 6.04 -22.33 -32.07
N GLN A 171 5.62 -23.59 -31.92
CA GLN A 171 4.28 -23.92 -31.41
C GLN A 171 4.15 -23.74 -29.88
N LYS A 172 5.28 -23.69 -29.15
CA LYS A 172 5.31 -23.43 -27.69
C LYS A 172 5.23 -21.95 -27.33
N LEU A 173 5.57 -21.04 -28.24
CA LEU A 173 5.48 -19.60 -28.01
C LEU A 173 4.07 -19.03 -28.21
N ILE A 174 3.20 -19.75 -28.93
CA ILE A 174 1.78 -19.38 -29.08
C ILE A 174 0.93 -19.92 -27.92
N PHE A 175 1.41 -20.93 -27.19
CA PHE A 175 0.72 -21.51 -26.02
C PHE A 175 0.84 -20.68 -24.73
N PHE A 176 1.75 -19.70 -24.67
CA PHE A 176 1.93 -18.85 -23.49
C PHE A 176 1.05 -17.57 -23.49
N ALA A 177 0.18 -17.42 -24.48
CA ALA A 177 -0.79 -16.34 -24.57
C ALA A 177 -2.25 -16.86 -24.46
N ILE A 178 -2.63 -17.27 -23.24
CA ILE A 178 -4.00 -17.21 -22.64
C ILE A 178 -5.00 -18.31 -23.12
N PRO A 179 -5.65 -19.06 -22.20
CA PRO A 179 -6.59 -18.49 -21.22
C PRO A 179 -6.44 -18.88 -19.75
N ILE A 180 -6.40 -17.84 -18.90
CA ILE A 180 -6.69 -17.85 -17.45
C ILE A 180 -8.23 -17.77 -17.21
N PHE A 181 -9.06 -18.15 -18.16
CA PHE A 181 -10.52 -18.17 -18.01
C PHE A 181 -11.05 -19.58 -18.26
N GLY A 182 -11.08 -20.39 -17.20
CA GLY A 182 -11.76 -21.68 -17.27
C GLY A 182 -11.49 -22.60 -16.07
N LEU A 183 -12.06 -22.28 -14.91
CA LEU A 183 -12.65 -23.25 -13.96
C LEU A 183 -13.13 -22.52 -12.69
N GLY A 184 -14.39 -22.75 -12.31
CA GLY A 184 -14.88 -22.51 -10.94
C GLY A 184 -15.87 -21.37 -10.77
N ALA A 185 -17.10 -21.57 -11.27
CA ALA A 185 -18.27 -20.84 -10.77
C ALA A 185 -18.56 -21.25 -9.31
N VAL A 186 -18.11 -20.45 -8.35
CA VAL A 186 -18.75 -20.29 -7.04
C VAL A 186 -18.84 -18.80 -6.76
N VAL A 187 -20.07 -18.31 -6.62
CA VAL A 187 -20.45 -16.91 -6.53
C VAL A 187 -20.14 -16.35 -5.14
N VAL A 188 -19.06 -15.57 -4.99
CA VAL A 188 -18.82 -14.56 -3.91
C VAL A 188 -17.81 -13.51 -4.45
N PRO A 189 -17.97 -12.17 -4.22
CA PRO A 189 -17.35 -11.17 -5.09
C PRO A 189 -15.84 -10.96 -4.82
N ALA A 190 -15.02 -11.47 -5.74
CA ALA A 190 -13.58 -11.27 -5.82
C ALA A 190 -13.19 -9.94 -6.50
N ALA A 191 -13.68 -8.80 -6.01
CA ALA A 191 -13.27 -7.48 -6.52
C ALA A 191 -11.96 -6.96 -5.89
N ALA A 192 -11.45 -7.60 -4.82
CA ALA A 192 -10.26 -7.13 -4.10
C ALA A 192 -8.95 -7.84 -4.50
N SER A 193 -9.00 -9.02 -5.11
CA SER A 193 -7.79 -9.85 -5.33
C SER A 193 -7.11 -9.62 -6.69
N LEU A 194 -7.87 -9.23 -7.73
CA LEU A 194 -7.30 -8.86 -9.04
C LEU A 194 -6.58 -7.50 -9.04
N PHE A 195 -6.84 -6.66 -8.04
CA PHE A 195 -6.16 -5.39 -7.87
C PHE A 195 -4.74 -5.54 -7.34
N LEU A 196 -4.42 -6.60 -6.58
CA LEU A 196 -3.10 -6.77 -5.95
C LEU A 196 -2.08 -7.44 -6.88
N LEU A 197 -2.49 -8.37 -7.74
CA LEU A 197 -1.59 -8.95 -8.76
C LEU A 197 -1.30 -7.98 -9.93
N SER A 198 -2.19 -7.02 -10.20
CA SER A 198 -1.93 -5.93 -11.15
C SER A 198 -1.02 -4.83 -10.57
N PHE A 199 -0.95 -4.75 -9.23
CA PHE A 199 -0.16 -3.75 -8.50
C PHE A 199 1.32 -4.14 -8.41
N GLU A 200 1.62 -5.43 -8.23
CA GLU A 200 2.99 -5.95 -8.20
C GLU A 200 3.72 -5.83 -9.55
N ILE A 201 3.02 -6.01 -10.69
CA ILE A 201 3.62 -5.80 -12.02
C ILE A 201 3.83 -4.30 -12.33
N SER A 202 3.11 -3.40 -11.64
CA SER A 202 3.21 -1.94 -11.87
C SER A 202 4.34 -1.27 -11.11
N ILE A 203 4.89 -1.90 -10.06
CA ILE A 203 5.97 -1.30 -9.24
C ILE A 203 7.32 -1.27 -10.00
N PHE A 204 7.48 -2.00 -11.10
CA PHE A 204 8.64 -1.87 -12.00
C PHE A 204 8.47 -0.83 -13.14
N GLY A 205 7.35 -0.09 -13.20
CA GLY A 205 6.92 0.60 -14.42
C GLY A 205 6.75 2.12 -14.40
N LEU A 206 7.07 2.86 -13.33
CA LEU A 206 6.68 4.28 -13.22
C LEU A 206 7.85 5.28 -13.14
N GLY A 207 8.75 5.20 -14.13
CA GLY A 207 9.56 6.34 -14.57
C GLY A 207 9.06 6.84 -15.93
N ALA A 208 8.28 7.93 -15.93
CA ALA A 208 7.93 8.80 -17.07
C ALA A 208 7.96 8.16 -18.48
N ARG A 209 6.79 7.81 -19.04
CA ARG A 209 6.64 7.52 -20.48
C ARG A 209 6.59 8.85 -21.26
N PRO A 210 7.63 9.23 -22.03
CA PRO A 210 7.53 10.35 -22.95
C PRO A 210 6.66 9.90 -24.12
N SER A 211 5.94 10.87 -24.70
CA SER A 211 5.22 10.70 -25.96
C SER A 211 6.03 9.90 -26.98
N ARG A 212 5.36 8.94 -27.64
CA ARG A 212 5.92 7.97 -28.58
C ARG A 212 6.28 8.65 -29.90
N LYS A 213 7.19 9.63 -29.87
CA LYS A 213 8.04 9.92 -31.02
C LYS A 213 8.91 8.68 -31.18
N ARG A 214 8.97 8.11 -32.39
CA ARG A 214 9.86 6.99 -32.73
C ARG A 214 11.22 7.28 -32.08
N ARG A 215 11.57 6.54 -31.02
CA ARG A 215 12.90 6.57 -30.42
C ARG A 215 13.80 5.94 -31.46
N THR A 216 14.27 6.76 -32.39
CA THR A 216 15.52 6.48 -33.08
C THR A 216 16.53 6.32 -31.97
N TRP A 217 17.07 5.10 -31.84
CA TRP A 217 18.03 4.80 -30.79
C TRP A 217 19.19 5.81 -30.88
N PRO A 218 19.82 6.20 -29.77
CA PRO A 218 20.91 7.17 -29.79
C PRO A 218 21.99 6.87 -30.85
N TRP A 219 22.27 5.59 -31.11
CA TRP A 219 23.21 5.17 -32.15
C TRP A 219 22.73 5.42 -33.59
N THR A 220 21.42 5.33 -33.89
CA THR A 220 20.92 5.63 -35.25
C THR A 220 21.00 7.12 -35.53
N ARG A 221 20.74 7.96 -34.52
CA ARG A 221 20.90 9.41 -34.64
C ARG A 221 22.37 9.81 -34.80
N TRP A 222 23.28 9.13 -34.11
CA TRP A 222 24.72 9.33 -34.27
C TRP A 222 25.24 8.85 -35.65
N ARG A 223 24.73 7.73 -36.17
CA ARG A 223 25.04 7.24 -37.53
C ARG A 223 24.57 8.22 -38.61
N GLU A 224 23.36 8.77 -38.45
CA GLU A 224 22.82 9.81 -39.33
C GLU A 224 23.60 11.14 -39.23
N ALA A 225 24.21 11.44 -38.08
CA ALA A 225 25.08 12.60 -37.91
C ALA A 225 26.46 12.38 -38.56
N ARG A 226 27.05 11.18 -38.43
CA ARG A 226 28.31 10.81 -39.07
C ARG A 226 28.18 10.78 -40.60
N GLY A 227 27.15 10.14 -41.14
CA GLY A 227 26.92 10.09 -42.59
C GLY A 227 26.74 11.48 -43.22
N ARG A 228 26.24 12.46 -42.44
CA ARG A 228 26.19 13.87 -42.87
C ARG A 228 27.54 14.59 -42.83
N ALA A 229 28.49 14.14 -42.01
CA ALA A 229 29.79 14.77 -41.85
C ALA A 229 30.86 14.21 -42.81
N THR A 230 30.83 12.91 -43.12
CA THR A 230 31.83 12.26 -43.99
C THR A 230 31.43 12.20 -45.46
N GLY A 231 30.18 12.50 -45.80
CA GLY A 231 29.67 12.42 -47.18
C GLY A 231 29.55 10.98 -47.72
N GLU A 232 29.82 9.98 -46.88
CA GLU A 232 29.65 8.56 -47.22
C GLU A 232 28.15 8.24 -47.28
N GLY A 233 27.63 8.13 -48.50
CA GLY A 233 26.28 7.67 -48.74
C GLY A 233 26.12 6.23 -48.27
N SER A 234 25.41 6.04 -47.14
CA SER A 234 24.72 4.81 -46.72
C SER A 234 25.35 3.52 -47.26
N SER A 235 26.62 3.24 -46.97
CA SER A 235 27.18 1.93 -47.30
C SER A 235 26.47 0.88 -46.42
N ALA A 236 25.83 -0.10 -47.05
CA ALA A 236 25.01 -1.12 -46.40
C ALA A 236 25.82 -2.09 -45.52
N THR A 237 27.14 -1.97 -45.51
CA THR A 237 28.06 -2.83 -44.77
C THR A 237 28.37 -2.21 -43.43
N PHE A 238 27.87 -2.86 -42.39
CA PHE A 238 28.05 -2.47 -41.00
C PHE A 238 29.55 -2.53 -40.64
N THR A 239 30.13 -1.41 -40.22
CA THR A 239 31.55 -1.35 -39.87
C THR A 239 31.81 -1.90 -38.46
N MET A 240 33.01 -2.39 -38.19
CA MET A 240 33.39 -2.84 -36.84
C MET A 240 33.19 -1.74 -35.78
N GLU A 241 33.44 -0.48 -36.15
CA GLU A 241 33.22 0.69 -35.30
C GLU A 241 31.74 0.91 -34.95
N ASP A 242 30.83 0.62 -35.89
CA ASP A 242 29.39 0.63 -35.61
C ASP A 242 29.00 -0.50 -34.64
N HIS A 243 29.76 -1.61 -34.59
CA HIS A 243 29.43 -2.77 -33.74
C HIS A 243 29.84 -2.45 -32.32
N LEU A 244 31.03 -1.90 -32.16
CA LEU A 244 31.53 -1.39 -30.89
C LEU A 244 30.64 -0.25 -30.37
N SER A 245 30.21 0.67 -31.22
CA SER A 245 29.30 1.77 -30.83
C SER A 245 27.92 1.25 -30.42
N SER A 246 27.38 0.26 -31.13
CA SER A 246 26.10 -0.38 -30.77
C SER A 246 26.20 -1.17 -29.47
N LEU A 247 27.32 -1.86 -29.23
CA LEU A 247 27.59 -2.56 -27.98
C LEU A 247 27.77 -1.58 -26.82
N ALA A 248 28.58 -0.55 -26.96
CA ALA A 248 28.78 0.49 -25.94
C ALA A 248 27.45 1.13 -25.52
N ALA A 249 26.61 1.51 -26.50
CA ALA A 249 25.29 2.08 -26.25
C ALA A 249 24.32 1.11 -25.53
N ARG A 250 24.57 -0.20 -25.55
CA ARG A 250 23.79 -1.22 -24.83
C ARG A 250 24.40 -1.55 -23.46
N VAL A 251 25.72 -1.51 -23.34
CA VAL A 251 26.45 -1.78 -22.10
C VAL A 251 26.30 -0.63 -21.11
N GLU A 252 26.23 0.62 -21.57
CA GLU A 252 26.07 1.78 -20.70
C GLU A 252 24.78 1.73 -19.84
N PRO A 253 23.58 1.43 -20.39
CA PRO A 253 22.39 1.22 -19.55
C PRO A 253 22.52 0.06 -18.56
N ILE A 254 23.16 -1.05 -18.96
CA ILE A 254 23.33 -2.24 -18.11
C ILE A 254 24.27 -1.94 -16.95
N THR A 255 25.38 -1.24 -17.21
CA THR A 255 26.34 -0.83 -16.18
C THR A 255 25.71 0.16 -15.21
N LYS A 256 24.94 1.13 -15.71
CA LYS A 256 24.17 2.05 -14.85
C LYS A 256 23.17 1.31 -13.98
N PHE A 257 22.39 0.39 -14.55
CA PHE A 257 21.43 -0.43 -13.81
C PHE A 257 22.12 -1.29 -12.74
N GLY A 258 23.24 -1.94 -13.09
CA GLY A 258 24.01 -2.74 -12.13
C GLY A 258 24.56 -1.89 -10.97
N TRP A 259 24.98 -0.66 -11.24
CA TRP A 259 25.43 0.26 -10.20
C TRP A 259 24.28 0.74 -9.30
N GLU A 260 23.12 1.08 -9.87
CA GLU A 260 21.92 1.45 -9.11
C GLU A 260 21.41 0.30 -8.24
N LEU A 261 21.40 -0.93 -8.79
CA LEU A 261 21.01 -2.13 -8.06
C LEU A 261 21.98 -2.42 -6.90
N ARG A 262 23.28 -2.34 -7.15
CA ARG A 262 24.30 -2.50 -6.12
C ARG A 262 24.12 -1.47 -5.01
N LYS A 263 23.92 -0.19 -5.36
CA LYS A 263 23.72 0.87 -4.38
C LYS A 263 22.46 0.64 -3.55
N ALA A 264 21.34 0.27 -4.19
CA ALA A 264 20.10 -0.06 -3.47
C ALA A 264 20.28 -1.24 -2.51
N ALA A 265 21.04 -2.26 -2.93
CA ALA A 265 21.39 -3.40 -2.09
C ALA A 265 22.30 -3.00 -0.91
N GLU A 266 23.32 -2.17 -1.14
CA GLU A 266 24.18 -1.64 -0.07
C GLU A 266 23.40 -0.81 0.95
N GLU A 267 22.32 -0.12 0.54
CA GLU A 267 21.42 0.61 1.46
C GLU A 267 20.46 -0.34 2.20
N LEU A 268 20.01 -1.42 1.57
CA LEU A 268 19.07 -2.40 2.13
C LEU A 268 19.72 -3.29 3.20
N VAL A 269 20.96 -3.73 2.97
CA VAL A 269 21.67 -4.66 3.87
C VAL A 269 21.73 -4.17 5.32
N PRO A 270 22.17 -2.93 5.64
CA PRO A 270 22.21 -2.46 7.03
C PRO A 270 20.81 -2.29 7.65
N MET A 271 19.75 -2.16 6.85
CA MET A 271 18.38 -2.15 7.37
C MET A 271 17.90 -3.55 7.74
N LEU A 272 18.24 -4.56 6.95
CA LEU A 272 17.81 -5.93 7.18
C LEU A 272 18.69 -6.69 8.18
N TRP A 273 19.98 -6.39 8.19
CA TRP A 273 20.97 -7.00 9.07
C TRP A 273 21.80 -5.89 9.74
N PRO A 274 21.29 -5.28 10.81
CA PRO A 274 22.00 -4.20 11.51
C PRO A 274 23.38 -4.65 12.04
N ASP A 275 23.56 -5.95 12.28
CA ASP A 275 24.80 -6.53 12.80
C ASP A 275 25.81 -6.93 11.70
N LYS A 276 25.45 -6.83 10.42
CA LYS A 276 26.31 -7.23 9.30
C LYS A 276 26.67 -6.01 8.44
N GLU A 277 27.96 -5.85 8.17
CA GLU A 277 28.43 -4.87 7.19
C GLU A 277 28.10 -5.33 5.76
N ALA A 278 27.82 -4.38 4.88
CA ALA A 278 27.52 -4.67 3.47
C ALA A 278 28.76 -5.27 2.76
N PRO A 279 28.67 -6.49 2.19
CA PRO A 279 29.77 -7.09 1.46
C PRO A 279 30.16 -6.22 0.25
N GLN A 280 31.47 -6.04 0.02
CA GLN A 280 31.99 -5.32 -1.15
C GLN A 280 31.89 -6.15 -2.45
N ASP A 281 31.82 -7.48 -2.31
CA ASP A 281 31.76 -8.42 -3.43
C ASP A 281 30.32 -8.68 -3.86
N ILE A 282 30.09 -8.59 -5.17
CA ILE A 282 28.75 -8.78 -5.77
C ILE A 282 28.21 -10.19 -5.50
N SER A 283 29.06 -11.22 -5.54
CA SER A 283 28.63 -12.60 -5.28
C SER A 283 28.17 -12.82 -3.83
N SER A 284 28.84 -12.18 -2.88
CA SER A 284 28.46 -12.23 -1.48
C SER A 284 27.19 -11.42 -1.24
N LEU A 285 27.06 -10.26 -1.90
CA LEU A 285 25.85 -9.45 -1.86
C LEU A 285 24.63 -10.19 -2.42
N THR A 286 24.78 -10.92 -3.54
CA THR A 286 23.69 -11.72 -4.10
C THR A 286 23.28 -12.85 -3.17
N SER A 287 24.24 -13.59 -2.59
CA SER A 287 23.91 -14.66 -1.63
C SER A 287 23.22 -14.15 -0.37
N LEU A 288 23.50 -12.89 0.02
CA LEU A 288 22.85 -12.24 1.16
C LEU A 288 21.42 -11.79 0.81
N ILE A 289 21.21 -11.25 -0.40
CA ILE A 289 19.88 -10.88 -0.89
C ILE A 289 18.99 -12.10 -1.09
N GLU A 290 19.56 -13.26 -1.49
CA GLU A 290 18.82 -14.52 -1.59
C GLU A 290 18.22 -14.95 -0.23
N GLN A 291 18.86 -14.59 0.88
CA GLN A 291 18.37 -14.81 2.25
C GLN A 291 17.41 -13.71 2.74
N ALA A 292 17.16 -12.67 1.94
CA ALA A 292 16.29 -11.57 2.34
C ALA A 292 14.84 -12.00 2.64
N PRO A 293 14.20 -12.92 1.89
CA PRO A 293 12.83 -13.35 2.18
C PRO A 293 12.66 -13.91 3.58
N ASP A 294 13.53 -14.82 4.01
CA ASP A 294 13.50 -15.41 5.35
C ASP A 294 13.74 -14.33 6.40
N ARG A 295 14.69 -13.43 6.12
CA ARG A 295 14.95 -12.30 7.00
C ARG A 295 13.76 -11.34 7.11
N PHE A 296 12.97 -11.16 6.06
CA PHE A 296 11.75 -10.35 6.13
C PHE A 296 10.68 -11.00 7.03
N ILE A 297 10.62 -12.33 7.05
CA ILE A 297 9.73 -13.07 7.97
C ILE A 297 10.18 -12.83 9.41
N ASP A 298 11.49 -12.92 9.68
CA ASP A 298 12.04 -12.57 11.01
C ASP A 298 11.70 -11.14 11.41
N TRP A 299 11.84 -10.18 10.48
CA TRP A 299 11.52 -8.78 10.71
C TRP A 299 10.04 -8.55 10.98
N LYS A 300 9.16 -9.28 10.31
CA LYS A 300 7.73 -9.26 10.60
C LYS A 300 7.49 -9.78 12.03
N GLY A 301 8.13 -10.89 12.41
CA GLY A 301 8.11 -11.40 13.79
C GLY A 301 8.58 -10.34 14.79
N SER A 302 9.76 -9.77 14.57
CA SER A 302 10.33 -8.67 15.36
C SER A 302 9.37 -7.49 15.51
N ALA A 303 8.79 -7.01 14.41
CA ALA A 303 7.85 -5.89 14.44
C ALA A 303 6.58 -6.22 15.25
N THR A 304 6.09 -7.47 15.16
CA THR A 304 4.96 -7.91 15.99
C THR A 304 5.31 -7.97 17.47
N ARG A 305 6.51 -8.45 17.83
CA ARG A 305 7.00 -8.46 19.22
C ARG A 305 7.17 -7.04 19.75
N ALA A 306 7.76 -6.13 18.97
CA ALA A 306 7.94 -4.73 19.35
C ALA A 306 6.57 -4.01 19.54
N GLY A 307 5.60 -4.31 18.67
CA GLY A 307 4.23 -3.83 18.85
C GLY A 307 3.53 -4.40 20.09
N ALA A 308 3.75 -5.68 20.39
CA ALA A 308 3.23 -6.32 21.59
C ALA A 308 3.85 -5.74 22.87
N ASP A 309 5.16 -5.52 22.89
CA ASP A 309 5.87 -4.89 24.01
C ASP A 309 5.38 -3.44 24.27
N MET A 310 5.19 -2.66 23.20
CA MET A 310 4.61 -1.31 23.31
C MET A 310 3.17 -1.34 23.84
N ALA A 311 2.35 -2.28 23.37
CA ALA A 311 0.99 -2.43 23.85
C ALA A 311 0.96 -2.88 25.33
N LEU A 312 1.82 -3.82 25.72
CA LEU A 312 1.92 -4.32 27.09
C LEU A 312 2.46 -3.25 28.04
N SER A 313 3.51 -2.52 27.67
CA SER A 313 4.01 -1.40 28.47
C SER A 313 2.95 -0.31 28.68
N PHE A 314 2.14 -0.03 27.65
CA PHE A 314 0.97 0.83 27.82
C PHE A 314 -0.01 0.23 28.83
N VAL A 315 -0.46 -1.02 28.68
CA VAL A 315 -1.42 -1.63 29.63
C VAL A 315 -0.88 -1.64 31.06
N LEU A 316 0.38 -2.04 31.25
CA LEU A 316 1.03 -2.11 32.56
C LEU A 316 1.19 -0.73 33.19
N SER A 317 1.40 0.34 32.41
CA SER A 317 1.45 1.70 32.94
C SER A 317 0.13 2.19 33.56
N TRP A 318 -1.01 1.63 33.12
CA TRP A 318 -2.33 1.94 33.67
C TRP A 318 -2.75 0.95 34.76
N TYR A 319 -2.24 -0.28 34.71
CA TYR A 319 -2.64 -1.35 35.62
C TYR A 319 -1.40 -2.14 36.09
N ASN A 320 -0.76 -1.64 37.16
CA ASN A 320 0.48 -2.20 37.70
C ASN A 320 0.34 -3.64 38.25
N GLU A 321 -0.88 -4.13 38.50
CA GLU A 321 -1.15 -5.44 39.13
C GLU A 321 -1.79 -6.46 38.18
N VAL A 322 -1.69 -6.26 36.86
CA VAL A 322 -2.28 -7.21 35.90
C VAL A 322 -1.41 -8.47 35.78
N ASP A 323 -2.00 -9.60 36.16
CA ASP A 323 -1.43 -10.93 35.92
C ASP A 323 -1.50 -11.28 34.43
N LEU A 324 -0.34 -11.42 33.79
CA LEU A 324 -0.21 -11.75 32.37
C LEU A 324 -0.80 -13.14 32.04
N GLY A 325 -0.75 -14.10 32.98
CA GLY A 325 -1.32 -15.43 32.79
C GLY A 325 -2.85 -15.38 32.66
N GLN A 326 -3.51 -14.45 33.36
CA GLN A 326 -4.96 -14.25 33.21
C GLN A 326 -5.34 -13.59 31.89
N LEU A 327 -4.49 -12.70 31.35
CA LEU A 327 -4.74 -12.11 30.03
C LEU A 327 -4.66 -13.16 28.93
N GLU A 328 -3.69 -14.07 29.01
CA GLU A 328 -3.56 -15.19 28.08
C GLU A 328 -4.79 -16.11 28.14
N TYR A 329 -5.20 -16.53 29.35
CA TYR A 329 -6.41 -17.33 29.55
C TYR A 329 -7.66 -16.65 28.99
N ARG A 330 -7.82 -15.33 29.23
CA ARG A 330 -8.97 -14.56 28.70
C ARG A 330 -8.91 -14.32 27.20
N ARG A 331 -7.74 -14.44 26.57
CA ARG A 331 -7.61 -14.28 25.11
C ARG A 331 -8.05 -15.54 24.37
N ALA A 332 -7.91 -16.71 24.99
CA ALA A 332 -8.40 -17.96 24.42
C ALA A 332 -9.93 -17.89 24.20
N GLY A 333 -10.37 -17.93 22.93
CA GLY A 333 -11.79 -17.92 22.54
C GLY A 333 -12.38 -16.56 22.12
N VAL A 334 -11.76 -15.43 22.51
CA VAL A 334 -12.34 -14.09 22.23
C VAL A 334 -12.32 -13.72 20.73
N GLU A 335 -11.41 -14.28 19.95
CA GLU A 335 -11.28 -13.92 18.53
C GLU A 335 -12.44 -14.44 17.66
N GLU A 336 -13.10 -15.52 18.09
CA GLU A 336 -14.28 -16.09 17.44
C GLU A 336 -15.56 -15.31 17.78
N GLU A 337 -15.63 -14.70 18.97
CA GLU A 337 -16.82 -14.00 19.48
C GLU A 337 -16.94 -12.54 19.02
N LEU A 338 -15.86 -11.94 18.49
CA LEU A 338 -15.86 -10.53 18.08
C LEU A 338 -16.65 -10.30 16.78
N SER A 339 -17.52 -9.28 16.77
CA SER A 339 -18.20 -8.84 15.55
C SER A 339 -17.24 -8.21 14.53
N ALA A 340 -17.62 -8.17 13.25
CA ALA A 340 -16.78 -7.60 12.19
C ALA A 340 -16.38 -6.14 12.47
N ASP A 341 -17.30 -5.34 13.02
CA ASP A 341 -17.05 -3.93 13.38
C ASP A 341 -16.01 -3.81 14.50
N GLN A 342 -16.08 -4.70 15.50
CA GLN A 342 -15.12 -4.74 16.60
C GLN A 342 -13.74 -5.18 16.13
N LYS A 343 -13.67 -6.16 15.20
CA LYS A 343 -12.43 -6.58 14.54
C LYS A 343 -11.80 -5.43 13.76
N ALA A 344 -12.59 -4.67 13.00
CA ALA A 344 -12.11 -3.50 12.27
C ALA A 344 -11.62 -2.38 13.21
N ALA A 345 -12.35 -2.09 14.29
CA ALA A 345 -11.94 -1.11 15.28
C ALA A 345 -10.66 -1.53 16.03
N ARG A 346 -10.53 -2.83 16.35
CA ARG A 346 -9.30 -3.40 16.94
C ARG A 346 -8.12 -3.27 15.99
N LEU A 347 -8.31 -3.62 14.70
CA LEU A 347 -7.26 -3.48 13.68
C LEU A 347 -6.82 -2.03 13.53
N ALA A 348 -7.75 -1.07 13.47
CA ALA A 348 -7.44 0.35 13.38
C ALA A 348 -6.60 0.84 14.57
N ARG A 349 -6.90 0.37 15.79
CA ARG A 349 -6.12 0.69 17.00
C ARG A 349 -4.76 0.02 17.01
N ALA A 350 -4.67 -1.25 16.58
CA ALA A 350 -3.40 -1.95 16.45
C ALA A 350 -2.47 -1.24 15.44
N SER A 351 -3.02 -0.78 14.31
CA SER A 351 -2.28 0.03 13.34
C SER A 351 -1.79 1.35 13.94
N ALA A 352 -2.59 2.00 14.80
CA ALA A 352 -2.16 3.22 15.48
C ALA A 352 -1.04 2.96 16.50
N ILE A 353 -1.04 1.82 17.20
CA ILE A 353 0.06 1.43 18.10
C ILE A 353 1.36 1.21 17.30
N ALA A 354 1.26 0.65 16.10
CA ALA A 354 2.41 0.42 15.22
C ALA A 354 3.14 1.71 14.78
N ASP A 355 2.52 2.89 14.93
CA ASP A 355 3.18 4.18 14.68
C ASP A 355 4.10 4.62 15.83
N PHE A 356 3.91 4.09 17.03
CA PHE A 356 4.73 4.36 18.21
C PHE A 356 5.89 3.38 18.38
N VAL A 357 5.91 2.30 17.59
CA VAL A 357 6.95 1.27 17.63
C VAL A 357 8.18 1.73 16.83
N ASP A 358 9.37 1.61 17.42
CA ASP A 358 10.61 1.84 16.69
C ASP A 358 10.91 0.67 15.74
N LYS A 359 10.57 0.85 14.46
CA LYS A 359 10.74 -0.15 13.40
C LYS A 359 12.21 -0.37 13.00
N ARG A 360 13.15 0.40 13.55
CA ARG A 360 14.59 0.26 13.27
C ARG A 360 15.25 -0.78 14.18
N LEU A 361 14.60 -1.11 15.29
CA LEU A 361 15.10 -2.08 16.25
C LEU A 361 14.61 -3.47 15.88
N PHE A 362 15.57 -4.38 15.67
CA PHE A 362 15.28 -5.79 15.48
C PHE A 362 15.23 -6.49 16.84
N ILE A 363 14.11 -7.14 17.15
CA ILE A 363 13.89 -7.95 18.35
C ILE A 363 13.86 -9.42 17.93
N ALA A 364 14.94 -10.14 18.23
CA ALA A 364 15.06 -11.57 17.96
C ALA A 364 13.98 -12.38 18.69
N ASP A 365 13.67 -13.58 18.17
CA ASP A 365 12.78 -14.49 18.89
C ASP A 365 13.48 -14.98 20.16
N PRO A 366 12.91 -14.78 21.37
CA PRO A 366 13.44 -15.39 22.58
C PRO A 366 13.35 -16.92 22.57
N ASN A 367 12.47 -17.51 21.75
CA ASN A 367 12.34 -18.95 21.58
C ASN A 367 12.29 -19.30 20.09
N PRO A 368 13.43 -19.29 19.39
CA PRO A 368 13.45 -19.71 17.99
C PRO A 368 12.93 -21.15 17.91
N HIS A 369 12.00 -21.41 16.99
CA HIS A 369 11.66 -22.78 16.64
C HIS A 369 12.96 -23.47 16.23
N SER A 370 13.46 -24.40 17.05
CA SER A 370 14.51 -25.29 16.61
C SER A 370 13.87 -26.17 15.57
N ASP A 371 14.31 -26.07 14.31
CA ASP A 371 13.86 -26.89 13.19
C ASP A 371 14.07 -28.42 13.40
N GLU A 372 14.48 -28.85 14.60
CA GLU A 372 14.70 -30.24 15.01
C GLU A 372 13.41 -30.95 15.48
N GLU A 373 12.29 -30.25 15.72
CA GLU A 373 11.06 -30.87 16.26
C GLU A 373 9.98 -31.22 15.21
N GLU A 374 10.10 -30.80 13.94
CA GLU A 374 9.09 -31.11 12.89
C GLU A 374 9.32 -32.43 12.13
N GLU A 375 10.42 -33.17 12.37
CA GLU A 375 10.69 -34.46 11.67
C GLU A 375 10.12 -35.72 12.37
N LEU A 376 9.43 -35.60 13.52
CA LEU A 376 8.98 -36.78 14.29
C LEU A 376 7.47 -37.09 14.24
N GLU A 377 6.69 -36.41 13.40
CA GLU A 377 5.25 -36.68 13.24
C GLU A 377 4.88 -37.13 11.82
N ASP A 378 5.67 -38.03 11.20
CA ASP A 378 5.23 -38.79 10.01
C ASP A 378 5.71 -40.26 9.99
N GLU A 379 5.79 -40.91 11.15
CA GLU A 379 5.68 -42.38 11.22
C GLU A 379 4.22 -42.76 11.51
N GLY A 380 3.38 -42.52 10.49
CA GLY A 380 2.05 -43.11 10.42
C GLY A 380 2.13 -44.63 10.42
N VAL A 381 1.91 -45.20 11.60
CA VAL A 381 1.40 -46.55 11.91
C VAL A 381 1.09 -47.40 10.66
N GLU A 382 2.00 -48.34 10.40
CA GLU A 382 1.85 -49.44 9.44
C GLU A 382 0.57 -50.24 9.76
N MET A 383 -0.49 -49.96 9.01
CA MET A 383 -1.79 -50.58 9.16
C MET A 383 -1.79 -51.99 8.55
N ASP A 384 -1.61 -52.98 9.41
CA ASP A 384 -2.22 -54.32 9.38
C ASP A 384 -2.28 -55.03 8.01
N SER A 385 -1.22 -55.79 7.69
CA SER A 385 -1.30 -56.87 6.71
C SER A 385 -2.11 -58.04 7.29
N PRO A 386 -3.13 -58.56 6.59
CA PRO A 386 -3.92 -59.69 7.08
C PRO A 386 -3.08 -60.98 7.17
N PRO A 387 -3.30 -61.82 8.19
CA PRO A 387 -2.43 -62.96 8.50
C PRO A 387 -2.47 -64.05 7.43
N PRO A 388 -1.34 -64.73 7.13
CA PRO A 388 -1.32 -65.86 6.22
C PRO A 388 -2.05 -67.07 6.82
N ALA A 389 -2.73 -67.80 5.94
CA ALA A 389 -3.54 -68.97 6.23
C ALA A 389 -2.78 -70.04 7.03
N VAL A 390 -3.48 -70.55 8.05
CA VAL A 390 -3.10 -71.69 8.89
C VAL A 390 -3.15 -72.98 8.05
N ASP A 391 -2.00 -73.60 7.81
CA ASP A 391 -1.93 -75.00 7.40
C ASP A 391 -1.99 -75.93 8.64
N PRO A 392 -2.74 -77.04 8.58
CA PRO A 392 -2.99 -77.90 9.73
C PRO A 392 -1.89 -78.96 9.95
N ALA A 393 -1.56 -79.13 11.23
CA ALA A 393 -1.21 -80.39 11.88
C ALA A 393 0.01 -81.19 11.36
N VAL A 394 1.13 -81.11 12.11
CA VAL A 394 2.00 -82.27 12.39
C VAL A 394 2.47 -82.21 13.86
N PRO A 395 2.19 -83.24 14.69
CA PRO A 395 2.57 -83.31 16.10
C PRO A 395 4.06 -83.70 16.32
N PRO A 396 4.63 -83.41 17.51
CA PRO A 396 6.06 -83.52 17.78
C PRO A 396 6.52 -84.95 18.11
N PRO A 397 7.76 -85.34 17.76
CA PRO A 397 8.45 -86.43 18.43
C PRO A 397 9.25 -85.95 19.65
N ALA A 398 9.28 -86.85 20.63
CA ALA A 398 9.74 -86.71 21.99
C ALA A 398 11.23 -86.41 22.19
N ALA A 399 11.49 -85.66 23.27
CA ALA A 399 12.55 -85.78 24.27
C ALA A 399 13.84 -86.56 23.90
N ALA A 400 14.97 -85.83 23.93
CA ALA A 400 16.12 -86.09 24.80
C ALA A 400 17.08 -84.88 24.78
#